data_AF-A0AAW6H411-F1
#
_entry.id   AF-A0AAW6H411-F1
#
_cell.length_a   1.000
_cell.length_b   1.000
_cell.length_c   1.000
_cell.angle_alpha   90.00
_cell.angle_beta   90.00
_cell.angle_gamma   90.00
#
_symmetry.space_group_name_H-M   'P 1'
#
loop_
_entity.id
_entity.type
_entity.pdbx_description
1 polymer ?
#
loop_
_entity_poly.entity_id
_entity_poly.type
_entity_poly.pdbx_seq_one_letter_code
_entity_poly.pdbx_strand_id
1 'polypeptide(L)' 'IPVSSPESDAMSKDMKKRGFKFFGSTICYAHLQASGFINDHLTDCICRKG' A
#
# COMPACT_ATOMS: atom_id res chain seq x y z
N ILE A 1 -5.17 7.76 -8.80
CA ILE A 1 -4.40 7.12 -7.71
C ILE A 1 -4.10 5.70 -8.14
N PRO A 2 -2.85 5.22 -8.11
CA PRO A 2 -2.54 3.86 -8.55
C PRO A 2 -3.09 2.82 -7.57
N VAL A 3 -3.03 1.55 -7.96
CA VAL A 3 -3.51 0.40 -7.16
C VAL A 3 -2.40 -0.57 -6.78
N SER A 4 -1.15 -0.23 -7.13
CA SER A 4 0.07 -0.95 -6.82
C SER A 4 1.28 -0.03 -7.01
N SER A 5 2.39 -0.38 -6.37
CA SER A 5 3.69 0.26 -6.53
C SER A 5 4.82 -0.76 -6.42
N PRO A 6 6.07 -0.42 -6.80
CA PRO A 6 7.21 -1.30 -6.63
C PRO A 6 7.39 -1.78 -5.18
N GLU A 7 7.07 -0.92 -4.20
CA GLU A 7 7.11 -1.23 -2.77
C GLU A 7 6.02 -2.25 -2.39
N SER A 8 4.79 -2.10 -2.90
CA SER A 8 3.71 -3.06 -2.64
C SER A 8 3.96 -4.42 -3.30
N ASP A 9 4.61 -4.43 -4.47
CA ASP A 9 5.04 -5.65 -5.15
C ASP A 9 6.13 -6.38 -4.36
N ALA A 10 7.11 -5.64 -3.83
CA ALA A 10 8.16 -6.18 -2.97
C ALA A 10 7.58 -6.76 -1.69
N MET A 11 6.67 -6.03 -1.02
CA MET A 11 5.98 -6.50 0.18
C MET A 11 5.15 -7.76 -0.11
N SER A 12 4.36 -7.77 -1.17
CA SER A 12 3.55 -8.93 -1.59
C SER A 12 4.41 -10.19 -1.77
N LYS A 13 5.60 -10.06 -2.40
CA LYS A 13 6.54 -11.18 -2.55
C LYS A 13 7.12 -11.64 -1.22
N ASP A 14 7.55 -10.72 -0.36
CA ASP A 14 8.16 -11.06 0.93
C ASP A 14 7.14 -11.71 1.89
N MET A 15 5.94 -11.15 1.97
CA MET A 15 4.87 -11.67 2.81
C MET A 15 4.43 -13.07 2.37
N LYS A 16 4.34 -13.32 1.06
CA LYS A 16 4.10 -14.69 0.55
C LYS A 16 5.21 -15.66 0.94
N LYS A 17 6.48 -15.24 0.87
CA LYS A 17 7.63 -16.07 1.30
C LYS A 17 7.58 -16.40 2.79
N ARG A 18 7.08 -15.47 3.61
CA ARG A 18 6.87 -15.65 5.06
C ARG A 18 5.61 -16.44 5.41
N GLY A 19 4.87 -16.94 4.42
CA GLY A 19 3.70 -17.80 4.62
C GLY A 19 2.37 -17.06 4.79
N PHE A 20 2.34 -15.74 4.62
CA PHE A 20 1.09 -14.98 4.67
C PHE A 20 0.22 -15.32 3.45
N LYS A 21 -1.05 -15.59 3.70
CA LYS A 21 -2.08 -15.81 2.67
C LYS A 21 -2.85 -14.51 2.43
N PHE A 22 -3.45 -14.38 1.25
CA PHE A 22 -4.21 -13.18 0.84
C PHE A 22 -3.38 -11.87 0.83
N PHE A 23 -2.06 -11.95 0.67
CA PHE A 23 -1.19 -10.78 0.49
C PHE A 23 -0.85 -10.59 -0.99
N GLY A 24 -1.79 -10.01 -1.76
CA GLY A 24 -1.57 -9.55 -3.14
C GLY A 24 -1.01 -8.12 -3.18
N SER A 25 -0.46 -7.69 -4.34
CA SER A 25 0.15 -6.35 -4.45
C SER A 25 -0.84 -5.22 -4.14
N THR A 26 -2.08 -5.31 -4.63
CA THR A 26 -3.14 -4.32 -4.32
C THR A 26 -3.49 -4.26 -2.84
N ILE A 27 -3.49 -5.41 -2.15
CA ILE A 27 -3.75 -5.46 -0.70
C ILE A 27 -2.57 -4.82 0.05
N CYS A 28 -1.34 -5.09 -0.37
CA CYS A 28 -0.14 -4.46 0.20
C CYS A 28 -0.14 -2.95 -0.04
N TYR A 29 -0.59 -2.51 -1.21
CA TYR A 29 -0.69 -1.09 -1.54
C TYR A 29 -1.70 -0.38 -0.63
N ALA A 30 -2.89 -0.94 -0.48
CA ALA A 30 -3.90 -0.43 0.44
C ALA A 30 -3.40 -0.42 1.90
N HIS A 31 -2.62 -1.42 2.31
CA HIS A 31 -1.98 -1.44 3.61
C HIS A 31 -0.98 -0.29 3.78
N LEU A 32 -0.12 -0.05 2.79
CA LEU A 32 0.84 1.06 2.80
C LEU A 32 0.13 2.43 2.86
N GLN A 33 -0.99 2.59 2.16
CA GLN A 33 -1.84 3.79 2.28
C GLN A 33 -2.42 3.94 3.69
N ALA A 34 -3.02 2.88 4.23
CA ALA A 34 -3.68 2.90 5.55
C ALA A 34 -2.70 3.11 6.71
N SER A 35 -1.49 2.56 6.61
CA SER A 35 -0.43 2.71 7.61
C SER A 35 0.35 4.03 7.47
N GLY A 36 0.05 4.84 6.45
CA GLY A 36 0.66 6.16 6.25
C GLY A 36 2.04 6.14 5.59
N PHE A 37 2.49 5.00 5.04
CA PHE A 37 3.69 4.95 4.21
C PHE A 37 3.48 5.64 2.85
N ILE A 38 2.24 5.67 2.36
CA ILE A 38 1.83 6.37 1.15
C ILE A 38 0.73 7.37 1.50
N ASN A 39 0.99 8.65 1.27
CA ASN A 39 -0.01 9.71 1.42
C ASN A 39 -0.70 9.99 0.09
N ASP A 40 -1.71 9.19 -0.20
CA ASP A 40 -2.52 9.28 -1.42
C ASP A 40 -3.86 10.00 -1.20
N HIS A 41 -3.99 10.74 -0.09
CA HIS A 41 -5.13 11.63 0.07
C HIS A 41 -5.21 12.61 -1.11
N LEU A 42 -6.43 12.81 -1.62
CA LEU A 42 -6.68 13.79 -2.68
C LEU A 42 -6.18 15.17 -2.27
N THR A 43 -5.79 16.01 -3.23
CA THR A 43 -5.20 17.33 -2.98
C THR A 43 -6.14 18.26 -2.21
N ASP A 44 -7.45 18.07 -2.34
CA ASP A 44 -8.53 18.79 -1.67
C ASP A 44 -8.99 18.10 -0.37
N CYS A 45 -8.39 16.96 0.01
CA CYS A 45 -8.75 16.25 1.23
C CYS A 45 -8.21 16.99 2.46
N ILE A 46 -9.10 17.33 3.40
CA ILE A 46 -8.74 18.00 4.67
C ILE A 46 -7.74 17.21 5.52
N CYS A 47 -7.65 15.89 5.31
CA CYS A 47 -6.75 15.00 6.04
C CYS A 47 -5.37 14.87 5.37
N ARG A 48 -5.18 15.41 4.16
CA ARG A 48 -3.89 15.37 3.46
C ARG A 48 -2.89 16.22 4.22
N LYS A 49 -1.90 15.57 4.83
CA LYS A 49 -0.76 16.26 5.44
C LYS A 49 0.15 16.77 4.31
N GLY A 50 0.42 18.08 4.32
CA GLY A 50 1.36 18.77 3.43
C GLY A 50 2.79 18.60 3.87
#